data_AF-A0A7X3L9K9-F1
#
_entry.id   AF-A0A7X3L9K9-F1
#
_cell.length_a   1.000
_cell.length_b   1.000
_cell.length_c   1.000
_cell.angle_alpha   90.00
_cell.angle_beta   90.00
_cell.angle_gamma   90.00
#
_symmetry.space_group_name_H-M   'P 1'
#
loop_
_entity.id
_entity.type
_entity.pdbx_description
1 polymer ?
#
loop_
_entity_poly.entity_id
_entity_poly.type
_entity_poly.pdbx_seq_one_letter_code
_entity_poly.pdbx_strand_id
1 'polypeptide(L)'
;MDIKLPINPRVREAIEKELANPTSVIVKDVVGSEGNQRQDTRLPLVDGLYQDRAFMPLACSAFILNYLRFDAGLLTDEQADKLLAEALKHLRVAHLKVIHPQLDIDGMIQHLARDRFEKTTDPELRELIDQKRDPEPLHPRNTEFFEMLKGVLVTHATKIAPMAIALGQSKGLVLKHLKSVIDESLNALDITPERCPHIRTGFLHYFLIAYPDLWGQENVEPYHFLGEPMIHMSAWRGMCVDKAVVESQAGKSLIRRPGGQIPRELVEFTLDYLTDIDPDVLDARHLLREGTRSAAWLDRCPNLEEGLPIIERLLSYGVVHPALERIEGVVGKLSEAGKRAALLCYAKDANAIPVEMAQAIVDTAPEAYDQAFALVKKFDAIHRLADLKWPSDEQLLKLSPKNRRLLLEGDLGI
;
A
#
# COMPACT_ATOMS: atom_id res chain seq x y z
N MET A 1 -10.56 37.85 -8.55
CA MET A 1 -10.14 37.44 -7.19
C MET A 1 -9.76 35.98 -7.31
N ASP A 2 -8.48 35.64 -7.16
CA ASP A 2 -8.04 34.26 -7.23
C ASP A 2 -8.57 33.50 -6.01
N ILE A 3 -9.69 32.80 -6.18
CA ILE A 3 -10.12 31.79 -5.20
C ILE A 3 -9.10 30.67 -5.29
N LYS A 4 -8.00 30.80 -4.53
CA LYS A 4 -7.10 29.69 -4.31
C LYS A 4 -7.85 28.73 -3.40
N LEU A 5 -8.53 27.74 -4.00
CA LEU A 5 -8.99 26.56 -3.26
C LEU A 5 -7.86 26.11 -2.34
N PRO A 6 -8.15 25.71 -1.09
CA PRO A 6 -7.14 25.31 -0.15
C PRO A 6 -6.59 23.94 -0.56
N ILE A 7 -5.93 23.80 -1.71
CA ILE A 7 -5.28 22.58 -2.16
C ILE A 7 -4.15 22.23 -1.19
N ASN A 8 -3.84 20.94 -1.05
CA ASN A 8 -2.76 20.48 -0.20
C ASN A 8 -1.46 21.23 -0.55
N PRO A 9 -0.76 21.87 0.42
CA PRO A 9 0.40 22.69 0.13
C PRO A 9 1.50 21.94 -0.62
N ARG A 10 1.73 20.66 -0.32
CA ARG A 10 2.73 19.82 -1.01
C ARG A 10 2.36 19.60 -2.47
N VAL A 11 1.08 19.38 -2.75
CA VAL A 11 0.55 19.26 -4.12
C VAL A 11 0.66 20.60 -4.86
N ARG A 12 0.31 21.71 -4.19
CA ARG A 12 0.43 23.06 -4.75
C ARG A 12 1.88 23.41 -5.10
N GLU A 13 2.80 23.18 -4.18
CA GLU A 13 4.23 23.43 -4.38
C GLU A 13 4.76 22.59 -5.54
N ALA A 14 4.40 21.31 -5.61
CA ALA A 14 4.78 20.45 -6.73
C ALA A 14 4.24 20.98 -8.07
N ILE A 15 2.96 21.38 -8.14
CA ILE A 15 2.39 22.02 -9.34
C ILE A 15 3.13 23.32 -9.70
N GLU A 16 3.32 24.22 -8.75
CA GLU A 16 3.95 25.53 -8.97
C GLU A 16 5.42 25.40 -9.40
N LYS A 17 6.16 24.45 -8.81
CA LYS A 17 7.55 24.13 -9.18
C LYS A 17 7.65 23.58 -10.61
N GLU A 18 6.76 22.68 -10.99
CA GLU A 18 6.70 22.13 -12.36
C GLU A 18 6.29 23.20 -13.39
N LEU A 19 5.45 24.17 -13.00
CA LEU A 19 5.07 25.30 -13.84
C LEU A 19 6.22 26.33 -14.01
N ALA A 20 7.04 26.53 -12.98
CA ALA A 20 8.11 27.54 -12.97
C ALA A 20 9.38 27.12 -13.74
N ASN A 21 9.68 25.82 -13.83
CA ASN A 21 10.84 25.29 -14.57
C ASN A 21 10.40 24.36 -15.73
N PRO A 22 9.89 24.95 -16.83
CA PRO A 22 9.32 24.21 -17.95
C PRO A 22 10.37 23.44 -18.76
N THR A 23 10.57 22.14 -18.52
CA THR A 23 11.28 21.27 -19.48
C THR A 23 10.39 21.01 -20.71
N SER A 24 10.91 21.13 -21.93
CA SER A 24 10.13 21.11 -23.18
C SER A 24 9.94 19.69 -23.73
N VAL A 25 8.70 19.26 -23.99
CA VAL A 25 8.42 18.08 -24.85
C VAL A 25 7.36 18.38 -25.90
N ILE A 26 7.73 18.05 -27.14
CA ILE A 26 6.86 17.93 -28.31
C ILE A 26 6.26 16.53 -28.27
N VAL A 27 4.93 16.42 -28.17
CA VAL A 27 4.23 15.13 -28.21
C VAL A 27 4.10 14.69 -29.67
N LYS A 28 4.77 13.59 -30.03
CA LYS A 28 4.38 12.76 -31.18
C LYS A 28 3.66 11.54 -30.63
N ASP A 29 2.46 11.28 -31.13
CA ASP A 29 1.70 10.05 -30.88
C ASP A 29 2.57 8.84 -31.23
N VAL A 30 2.95 8.04 -30.24
CA VAL A 30 3.53 6.71 -30.47
C VAL A 30 2.86 5.70 -29.56
N VAL A 31 2.13 4.82 -30.21
CA VAL A 31 1.62 3.55 -29.70
C VAL A 31 2.82 2.63 -29.43
N GLY A 32 2.97 2.19 -28.17
CA GLY A 32 3.61 0.91 -27.85
C GLY A 32 5.07 0.92 -27.37
N SER A 33 5.25 0.20 -26.26
CA SER A 33 6.38 -0.66 -25.89
C SER A 33 7.66 -0.04 -25.31
N GLU A 34 7.91 -0.45 -24.07
CA GLU A 34 9.19 -0.74 -23.40
C GLU A 34 10.38 0.22 -23.55
N GLY A 35 10.86 0.68 -22.40
CA GLY A 35 12.26 1.07 -22.22
C GLY A 35 12.48 2.56 -21.95
N ASN A 36 12.72 2.86 -20.68
CA ASN A 36 13.53 3.99 -20.21
C ASN A 36 13.45 5.28 -21.04
N GLN A 37 12.39 6.06 -20.83
CA GLN A 37 12.50 7.51 -20.90
C GLN A 37 11.74 8.08 -19.72
N ARG A 38 12.48 8.71 -18.79
CA ARG A 38 11.91 9.69 -17.86
C ARG A 38 11.34 10.81 -18.73
N GLN A 39 10.07 10.68 -19.11
CA GLN A 39 9.38 11.65 -19.96
C GLN A 39 8.79 12.75 -19.10
N ASP A 40 9.07 13.98 -19.51
CA ASP A 40 8.69 15.23 -18.88
C ASP A 40 7.21 15.33 -18.51
N THR A 41 6.92 15.63 -17.24
CA THR A 41 5.56 15.63 -16.69
C THR A 41 5.06 17.04 -16.36
N ARG A 42 4.76 17.83 -17.40
CA ARG A 42 3.68 18.83 -17.26
C ARG A 42 2.35 18.08 -17.36
N LEU A 43 1.32 18.47 -16.59
CA LEU A 43 -0.06 18.06 -16.87
C LEU A 43 -0.44 18.67 -18.23
N PRO A 44 -0.50 17.89 -19.33
CA PRO A 44 -0.81 18.47 -20.61
C PRO A 44 -2.30 18.80 -20.65
N LEU A 45 -2.61 19.93 -21.27
CA LEU A 45 -3.96 20.17 -21.72
C LEU A 45 -4.23 19.28 -22.93
N VAL A 46 -5.24 18.40 -22.84
CA VAL A 46 -5.78 17.61 -23.95
C VAL A 46 -7.23 18.02 -24.12
N ASP A 47 -7.57 18.51 -25.31
CA ASP A 47 -8.86 19.13 -25.62
C ASP A 47 -9.24 20.27 -24.65
N GLY A 48 -8.21 20.94 -24.12
CA GLY A 48 -8.35 22.03 -23.15
C GLY A 48 -8.65 21.59 -21.72
N LEU A 49 -8.47 20.32 -21.36
CA LEU A 49 -8.50 19.81 -19.97
C LEU A 49 -7.13 19.27 -19.56
N TYR A 50 -6.73 19.48 -18.30
CA TYR A 50 -5.54 18.86 -17.74
C TYR A 50 -5.74 17.35 -17.64
N GLN A 51 -4.74 16.55 -18.07
CA GLN A 51 -4.74 15.09 -17.93
C GLN A 51 -3.62 14.60 -17.01
N ASP A 52 -3.92 13.55 -16.24
CA ASP A 52 -2.94 12.79 -15.47
C ASP A 52 -2.31 11.71 -16.39
N ARG A 53 -1.10 11.97 -16.94
CA ARG A 53 -0.46 11.03 -17.90
C ARG A 53 0.27 9.84 -17.26
N ALA A 54 0.57 9.90 -15.97
CA ALA A 54 1.13 8.78 -15.22
C ALA A 54 0.85 8.98 -13.74
N PHE A 55 0.70 7.89 -12.99
CA PHE A 55 0.55 7.92 -11.53
C PHE A 55 1.91 8.28 -10.90
N MET A 56 2.26 9.57 -10.97
CA MET A 56 3.43 10.19 -10.38
C MET A 56 2.93 11.38 -9.55
N PRO A 57 3.40 11.52 -8.30
CA PRO A 57 2.99 12.32 -7.11
C PRO A 57 1.66 13.11 -6.98
N LEU A 58 0.90 13.28 -8.06
CA LEU A 58 -0.07 14.35 -8.31
C LEU A 58 -1.38 13.82 -8.90
N ALA A 59 -1.56 12.49 -8.97
CA ALA A 59 -2.79 11.86 -9.45
C ALA A 59 -3.95 12.32 -8.57
N CYS A 60 -4.65 13.37 -8.99
CA CYS A 60 -5.75 14.10 -8.34
C CYS A 60 -5.73 15.62 -8.59
N SER A 61 -4.61 16.19 -9.01
CA SER A 61 -4.51 17.64 -9.29
C SER A 61 -5.27 18.05 -10.55
N ALA A 62 -5.29 17.20 -11.59
CA ALA A 62 -5.98 17.50 -12.85
C ALA A 62 -7.49 17.72 -12.66
N PHE A 63 -8.16 16.87 -11.88
CA PHE A 63 -9.58 17.06 -11.58
C PHE A 63 -9.82 18.40 -10.86
N ILE A 64 -9.04 18.72 -9.83
CA ILE A 64 -9.18 19.98 -9.08
C ILE A 64 -8.94 21.19 -9.98
N LEU A 65 -7.89 21.16 -10.80
CA LEU A 65 -7.54 22.25 -11.71
C LEU A 65 -8.60 22.44 -12.81
N ASN A 66 -9.13 21.35 -13.36
CA ASN A 66 -10.21 21.43 -14.33
C ASN A 66 -11.51 21.90 -13.68
N TYR A 67 -11.81 21.46 -12.46
CA TYR A 67 -12.98 21.93 -11.71
C TYR A 67 -12.90 23.43 -11.41
N LEU A 68 -11.73 23.96 -11.04
CA LEU A 68 -11.53 25.40 -10.86
C LEU A 68 -11.85 26.20 -12.14
N ARG A 69 -11.45 25.66 -13.30
CA ARG A 69 -11.77 26.28 -14.59
C ARG A 69 -13.25 26.17 -14.92
N PHE A 70 -13.89 25.06 -14.57
CA PHE A 70 -15.33 24.89 -14.69
C PHE A 70 -16.07 25.93 -13.83
N ASP A 71 -15.73 26.03 -12.54
CA ASP A 71 -16.35 26.96 -11.58
C ASP A 71 -16.15 28.43 -11.98
N ALA A 72 -15.01 28.74 -12.61
CA ALA A 72 -14.74 30.07 -13.16
C ALA A 72 -15.41 30.35 -14.53
N GLY A 73 -16.18 29.41 -15.09
CA GLY A 73 -16.80 29.54 -16.41
C GLY A 73 -15.82 29.57 -17.58
N LEU A 74 -14.62 29.00 -17.40
CA LEU A 74 -13.53 28.97 -18.39
C LEU A 74 -13.52 27.70 -19.24
N LEU A 75 -14.45 26.77 -18.99
CA LEU A 75 -14.65 25.59 -19.82
C LEU A 75 -15.87 25.77 -20.71
N THR A 76 -15.77 25.30 -21.95
CA THR A 76 -16.95 25.12 -22.79
C THR A 76 -17.85 24.01 -22.23
N ASP A 77 -19.10 23.97 -22.67
CA ASP A 77 -20.02 22.89 -22.28
C ASP A 77 -19.47 21.50 -22.61
N GLU A 78 -18.88 21.33 -23.80
CA GLU A 78 -18.23 20.07 -24.22
C GLU A 78 -17.06 19.69 -23.31
N GLN A 79 -16.23 20.66 -22.91
CA GLN A 79 -15.13 20.43 -21.98
C GLN A 79 -15.62 20.06 -20.58
N ALA A 80 -16.69 20.67 -20.12
CA ALA A 80 -17.29 20.37 -18.83
C ALA A 80 -17.97 18.99 -18.81
N ASP A 81 -18.62 18.60 -19.92
CA ASP A 81 -19.16 17.24 -20.12
C ASP A 81 -18.05 16.21 -20.10
N LYS A 82 -16.95 16.47 -20.82
CA LYS A 82 -15.78 15.58 -20.84
C LYS A 82 -15.13 15.46 -19.47
N LEU A 83 -14.99 16.55 -18.73
CA LEU A 83 -14.48 16.54 -17.35
C LEU A 83 -15.34 15.63 -16.46
N LEU A 84 -16.67 15.76 -16.54
CA LEU A 84 -17.56 14.91 -15.76
C LEU A 84 -17.46 13.45 -16.18
N ALA A 85 -17.45 13.15 -17.47
CA ALA A 85 -17.30 11.79 -17.97
C ALA A 85 -16.02 11.12 -17.46
N GLU A 86 -14.88 11.82 -17.51
CA GLU A 86 -13.61 11.35 -16.98
C GLU A 86 -13.67 11.13 -15.47
N ALA A 87 -14.30 12.05 -14.72
CA ALA A 87 -14.47 11.90 -13.29
C ALA A 87 -15.28 10.63 -12.93
N LEU A 88 -16.43 10.43 -13.59
CA LEU A 88 -17.29 9.26 -13.40
C LEU A 88 -16.59 7.94 -13.77
N LYS A 89 -15.70 7.96 -14.78
CA LYS A 89 -15.01 6.78 -15.31
C LYS A 89 -13.69 6.45 -14.62
N HIS A 90 -12.97 7.41 -14.06
CA HIS A 90 -11.59 7.16 -13.62
C HIS A 90 -11.26 7.67 -12.22
N LEU A 91 -12.04 8.59 -11.65
CA LEU A 91 -11.67 9.24 -10.40
C LEU A 91 -11.77 8.32 -9.18
N ARG A 92 -10.68 8.20 -8.42
CA ARG A 92 -10.66 7.54 -7.11
C ARG A 92 -10.95 8.56 -6.01
N VAL A 93 -12.23 8.84 -5.80
CA VAL A 93 -12.71 9.86 -4.86
C VAL A 93 -12.16 9.67 -3.45
N ALA A 94 -12.05 8.43 -2.95
CA ALA A 94 -11.49 8.17 -1.63
C ALA A 94 -10.04 8.68 -1.49
N HIS A 95 -9.20 8.44 -2.50
CA HIS A 95 -7.83 8.93 -2.49
C HIS A 95 -7.78 10.46 -2.57
N LEU A 96 -8.63 11.06 -3.40
CA LEU A 96 -8.71 12.51 -3.57
C LEU A 96 -9.04 13.20 -2.24
N LYS A 97 -9.95 12.62 -1.45
CA LYS A 97 -10.31 13.10 -0.11
C LYS A 97 -9.17 12.94 0.90
N VAL A 98 -8.37 11.88 0.81
CA VAL A 98 -7.18 11.68 1.67
C VAL A 98 -6.06 12.66 1.32
N ILE A 99 -5.83 12.94 0.03
CA ILE A 99 -4.80 13.89 -0.40
C ILE A 99 -5.24 15.33 -0.09
N HIS A 100 -6.54 15.62 -0.21
CA HIS A 100 -7.13 16.94 -0.03
C HIS A 100 -8.26 16.95 1.01
N PRO A 101 -7.98 16.63 2.29
CA PRO A 101 -8.99 16.52 3.35
C PRO A 101 -9.80 17.80 3.60
N GLN A 102 -9.24 18.95 3.24
CA GLN A 102 -9.83 20.27 3.37
C GLN A 102 -10.77 20.67 2.21
N LEU A 103 -10.83 19.87 1.14
CA LEU A 103 -11.71 20.11 0.01
C LEU A 103 -13.00 19.29 0.14
N ASP A 104 -14.14 19.91 -0.15
CA ASP A 104 -15.41 19.20 -0.29
C ASP A 104 -15.50 18.52 -1.66
N ILE A 105 -14.74 17.43 -1.83
CA ILE A 105 -14.69 16.67 -3.08
C ILE A 105 -16.07 16.16 -3.50
N ASP A 106 -16.89 15.73 -2.55
CA ASP A 106 -18.22 15.19 -2.84
C ASP A 106 -19.11 16.32 -3.38
N GLY A 107 -19.11 17.49 -2.73
CA GLY A 107 -19.81 18.68 -3.19
C GLY A 107 -19.32 19.21 -4.53
N MET A 108 -18.01 19.14 -4.80
CA MET A 108 -17.45 19.52 -6.11
C MET A 108 -17.99 18.63 -7.23
N ILE A 109 -17.98 17.31 -7.04
CA ILE A 109 -18.52 16.36 -8.02
C ILE A 109 -20.04 16.56 -8.17
N GLN A 110 -20.76 16.74 -7.05
CA GLN A 110 -22.21 16.96 -7.08
C GLN A 110 -22.57 18.24 -7.85
N HIS A 111 -21.83 19.33 -7.64
CA HIS A 111 -22.01 20.59 -8.34
C HIS A 111 -21.84 20.41 -9.84
N LEU A 112 -20.72 19.80 -10.27
CA LEU A 112 -20.45 19.53 -11.67
C LEU A 112 -21.55 18.63 -12.28
N ALA A 113 -21.89 17.54 -11.61
CA ALA A 113 -22.91 16.60 -12.10
C ALA A 113 -24.27 17.26 -12.28
N ARG A 114 -24.70 18.09 -11.33
CA ARG A 114 -25.99 18.80 -11.40
C ARG A 114 -26.02 19.79 -12.57
N ASP A 115 -24.98 20.62 -12.71
CA ASP A 115 -24.89 21.59 -13.81
C ASP A 115 -24.93 20.89 -15.17
N ARG A 116 -24.13 19.84 -15.34
CA ARG A 116 -24.05 19.11 -16.60
C ARG A 116 -25.30 18.31 -16.87
N PHE A 117 -25.96 17.72 -15.88
CA PHE A 117 -27.21 16.99 -16.08
C PHE A 117 -28.29 17.88 -16.74
N GLU A 118 -28.41 19.13 -16.29
CA GLU A 118 -29.38 20.09 -16.82
C GLU A 118 -29.01 20.60 -18.23
N LYS A 119 -27.71 20.77 -18.52
CA LYS A 119 -27.23 21.47 -19.73
C LYS A 119 -26.73 20.55 -20.85
N THR A 120 -26.30 19.33 -20.54
CA THR A 120 -25.71 18.44 -21.54
C THR A 120 -26.74 18.00 -22.56
N THR A 121 -26.30 17.89 -23.81
CA THR A 121 -27.06 17.24 -24.90
C THR A 121 -26.67 15.78 -25.07
N ASP A 122 -25.67 15.28 -24.32
CA ASP A 122 -25.20 13.90 -24.38
C ASP A 122 -26.08 12.99 -23.50
N PRO A 123 -26.92 12.13 -24.09
CA PRO A 123 -27.75 11.21 -23.32
C PRO A 123 -26.93 10.15 -22.59
N GLU A 124 -25.76 9.76 -23.11
CA GLU A 124 -24.89 8.76 -22.48
C GLU A 124 -24.30 9.28 -21.18
N LEU A 125 -23.97 10.58 -21.12
CA LEU A 125 -23.49 11.22 -19.91
C LEU A 125 -24.57 11.26 -18.82
N ARG A 126 -25.82 11.56 -19.17
CA ARG A 126 -26.95 11.52 -18.22
C ARG A 126 -27.16 10.12 -17.68
N GLU A 127 -27.18 9.12 -18.55
CA GLU A 127 -27.30 7.72 -18.15
C GLU A 127 -26.15 7.30 -17.22
N LEU A 128 -24.92 7.72 -17.53
CA LEU A 128 -23.75 7.43 -16.70
C LEU A 128 -23.86 8.05 -15.30
N ILE A 129 -24.42 9.26 -15.17
CA ILE A 129 -24.68 9.89 -13.86
C ILE A 129 -25.63 9.02 -13.05
N ASP A 130 -26.75 8.61 -13.65
CA ASP A 130 -27.76 7.78 -12.97
C ASP A 130 -27.18 6.41 -12.58
N GLN A 131 -26.44 5.74 -13.48
CA GLN A 131 -25.75 4.48 -13.22
C GLN A 131 -24.71 4.57 -12.09
N LYS A 132 -24.01 5.71 -11.96
CA LYS A 132 -23.01 5.90 -10.88
C LYS A 132 -23.65 6.30 -9.56
N ARG A 133 -24.81 6.94 -9.61
CA ARG A 133 -25.60 7.28 -8.42
C ARG A 133 -26.18 6.04 -7.77
N ASP A 134 -26.69 5.10 -8.55
CA ASP A 134 -27.26 3.84 -8.08
C ASP A 134 -26.33 2.69 -8.48
N PRO A 135 -25.24 2.45 -7.72
CA PRO A 135 -24.25 1.47 -8.10
C PRO A 135 -24.87 0.08 -8.21
N GLU A 136 -24.72 -0.53 -9.38
CA GLU A 136 -25.16 -1.92 -9.59
C GLU A 136 -24.43 -2.84 -8.61
N PRO A 137 -25.12 -3.87 -8.07
CA PRO A 137 -24.47 -4.90 -7.29
C PRO A 137 -23.34 -5.52 -8.10
N LEU A 138 -22.22 -5.83 -7.45
CA LEU A 138 -21.19 -6.62 -8.11
C LEU A 138 -21.83 -7.91 -8.60
N HIS A 139 -21.84 -8.09 -9.91
CA HIS A 139 -21.97 -9.41 -10.48
C HIS A 139 -20.55 -9.96 -10.53
N PRO A 140 -20.18 -10.94 -9.68
CA PRO A 140 -18.92 -11.68 -9.82
C PRO A 140 -19.00 -12.57 -11.06
N ARG A 141 -19.23 -11.97 -12.23
CA ARG A 141 -19.01 -12.63 -13.51
C ARG A 141 -17.50 -12.58 -13.72
N ASN A 142 -16.87 -13.76 -13.57
CA ASN A 142 -15.54 -14.10 -14.10
C ASN A 142 -14.30 -13.90 -13.21
N THR A 143 -14.41 -13.79 -11.89
CA THR A 143 -13.20 -13.81 -11.04
C THR A 143 -13.06 -15.12 -10.28
N GLU A 144 -12.47 -16.12 -10.93
CA GLU A 144 -12.03 -17.39 -10.29
C GLU A 144 -10.83 -17.17 -9.35
N PHE A 145 -10.23 -15.97 -9.35
CA PHE A 145 -8.98 -15.65 -8.66
C PHE A 145 -9.13 -14.43 -7.74
N PHE A 146 -8.65 -14.58 -6.51
CA PHE A 146 -8.66 -13.53 -5.47
C PHE A 146 -8.01 -12.22 -5.91
N GLU A 147 -6.94 -12.27 -6.72
CA GLU A 147 -6.25 -11.05 -7.19
C GLU A 147 -7.12 -10.17 -8.10
N MET A 148 -7.92 -10.79 -8.97
CA MET A 148 -8.87 -10.05 -9.79
C MET A 148 -9.99 -9.47 -8.92
N LEU A 149 -10.47 -10.25 -7.94
CA LEU A 149 -11.45 -9.76 -6.98
C LEU A 149 -10.92 -8.58 -6.16
N LYS A 150 -9.65 -8.62 -5.73
CA LYS A 150 -9.01 -7.53 -4.99
C LYS A 150 -9.07 -6.22 -5.76
N GLY A 151 -8.69 -6.22 -7.04
CA GLY A 151 -8.75 -5.03 -7.90
C GLY A 151 -10.17 -4.48 -8.04
N VAL A 152 -11.17 -5.35 -8.15
CA VAL A 152 -12.58 -5.00 -8.23
C VAL A 152 -13.07 -4.38 -6.92
N LEU A 153 -12.82 -5.03 -5.77
CA LEU A 153 -13.25 -4.54 -4.46
C LEU A 153 -12.56 -3.23 -4.08
N VAL A 154 -11.27 -3.06 -4.40
CA VAL A 154 -10.58 -1.77 -4.24
C VAL A 154 -11.20 -0.69 -5.12
N THR A 155 -11.58 -1.01 -6.36
CA THR A 155 -12.28 -0.07 -7.24
C THR A 155 -13.66 0.30 -6.68
N HIS A 156 -14.38 -0.66 -6.11
CA HIS A 156 -15.64 -0.38 -5.43
C HIS A 156 -15.45 0.55 -4.23
N ALA A 157 -14.51 0.22 -3.34
CA ALA A 157 -14.26 0.96 -2.11
C ALA A 157 -13.69 2.37 -2.35
N THR A 158 -12.81 2.54 -3.36
CA THR A 158 -12.10 3.81 -3.59
C THR A 158 -12.78 4.73 -4.61
N LYS A 159 -13.65 4.18 -5.47
CA LYS A 159 -14.29 4.92 -6.56
C LYS A 159 -15.81 4.78 -6.56
N ILE A 160 -16.36 3.57 -6.71
CA ILE A 160 -17.81 3.41 -7.02
C ILE A 160 -18.67 3.84 -5.84
N ALA A 161 -18.41 3.31 -4.64
CA ALA A 161 -19.15 3.68 -3.43
C ALA A 161 -19.00 5.18 -3.11
N PRO A 162 -17.77 5.75 -3.08
CA PRO A 162 -17.60 7.19 -2.94
C PRO A 162 -18.31 8.05 -3.99
N MET A 163 -18.31 7.62 -5.26
CA MET A 163 -19.00 8.34 -6.34
C MET A 163 -20.51 8.37 -6.12
N ALA A 164 -21.11 7.26 -5.67
CA ALA A 164 -22.53 7.21 -5.35
C ALA A 164 -22.90 8.22 -4.26
N ILE A 165 -22.05 8.36 -3.23
CA ILE A 165 -22.21 9.39 -2.18
C ILE A 165 -22.15 10.79 -2.78
N ALA A 166 -21.13 11.06 -3.60
CA ALA A 166 -20.96 12.35 -4.26
C ALA A 166 -22.14 12.71 -5.20
N LEU A 167 -22.84 11.70 -5.74
CA LEU A 167 -24.04 11.87 -6.57
C LEU A 167 -25.35 11.86 -5.76
N GLY A 168 -25.26 11.94 -4.44
CA GLY A 168 -26.41 12.19 -3.55
C GLY A 168 -26.94 10.97 -2.78
N GLN A 169 -26.27 9.82 -2.83
CA GLN A 169 -26.63 8.70 -1.95
C GLN A 169 -26.23 8.95 -0.49
N SER A 170 -27.02 8.42 0.44
CA SER A 170 -26.65 8.49 1.86
C SER A 170 -25.45 7.58 2.15
N LYS A 171 -24.51 8.10 2.96
CA LYS A 171 -23.31 7.36 3.37
C LYS A 171 -23.62 6.02 4.03
N GLY A 172 -24.66 5.96 4.88
CA GLY A 172 -25.07 4.73 5.56
C GLY A 172 -25.62 3.67 4.61
N LEU A 173 -26.39 4.06 3.60
CA LEU A 173 -26.87 3.13 2.57
C LEU A 173 -25.71 2.57 1.75
N VAL A 174 -24.78 3.44 1.33
CA VAL A 174 -23.60 3.04 0.55
C VAL A 174 -22.67 2.13 1.36
N LEU A 175 -22.46 2.42 2.64
CA LEU A 175 -21.69 1.56 3.54
C LEU A 175 -22.32 0.17 3.66
N LYS A 176 -23.65 0.10 3.84
CA LYS A 176 -24.38 -1.18 3.89
C LYS A 176 -24.24 -1.96 2.57
N HIS A 177 -24.37 -1.28 1.44
CA HIS A 177 -24.19 -1.89 0.12
C HIS A 177 -22.76 -2.42 -0.06
N LEU A 178 -21.75 -1.60 0.24
CA LEU A 178 -20.34 -1.99 0.12
C LEU A 178 -20.02 -3.22 0.98
N LYS A 179 -20.55 -3.29 2.20
CA LYS A 179 -20.43 -4.48 3.05
C LYS A 179 -21.02 -5.73 2.39
N SER A 180 -22.25 -5.64 1.88
CA SER A 180 -22.90 -6.76 1.16
C SER A 180 -22.04 -7.23 -0.01
N VAL A 181 -21.55 -6.27 -0.80
CA VAL A 181 -20.70 -6.52 -1.97
C VAL A 181 -19.40 -7.23 -1.59
N ILE A 182 -18.72 -6.76 -0.54
CA ILE A 182 -17.49 -7.42 -0.03
C ILE A 182 -17.82 -8.83 0.47
N ASP A 183 -18.89 -8.99 1.25
CA ASP A 183 -19.26 -10.26 1.86
C ASP A 183 -19.66 -11.30 0.81
N GLU A 184 -20.50 -10.94 -0.17
CA GLU A 184 -20.87 -11.80 -1.30
C GLU A 184 -19.65 -12.22 -2.12
N SER A 185 -18.74 -11.27 -2.38
CA SER A 185 -17.52 -11.50 -3.15
C SER A 185 -16.55 -12.44 -2.46
N LEU A 186 -16.34 -12.28 -1.15
CA LEU A 186 -15.45 -13.13 -0.38
C LEU A 186 -16.05 -14.53 -0.17
N ASN A 187 -17.37 -14.62 0.05
CA ASN A 187 -18.08 -15.89 0.16
C ASN A 187 -17.98 -16.71 -1.13
N ALA A 188 -17.97 -16.08 -2.30
CA ALA A 188 -17.76 -16.77 -3.58
C ALA A 188 -16.38 -17.46 -3.69
N LEU A 189 -15.42 -17.11 -2.82
CA LEU A 189 -14.09 -17.70 -2.73
C LEU A 189 -13.88 -18.55 -1.46
N ASP A 190 -14.97 -18.92 -0.76
CA ASP A 190 -14.94 -19.62 0.53
C ASP A 190 -14.18 -18.86 1.65
N ILE A 191 -14.01 -17.54 1.48
CA ILE A 191 -13.42 -16.65 2.48
C ILE A 191 -14.57 -16.02 3.26
N THR A 192 -14.84 -16.52 4.46
CA THR A 192 -15.92 -15.96 5.28
C THR A 192 -15.36 -14.96 6.31
N PRO A 193 -16.18 -14.01 6.80
CA PRO A 193 -15.79 -13.08 7.85
C PRO A 193 -15.30 -13.76 9.13
N GLU A 194 -15.81 -14.94 9.46
CA GLU A 194 -15.41 -15.71 10.64
C GLU A 194 -14.02 -16.32 10.49
N ARG A 195 -13.66 -16.71 9.25
CA ARG A 195 -12.35 -17.30 8.93
C ARG A 195 -11.28 -16.24 8.77
N CYS A 196 -11.62 -15.15 8.09
CA CYS A 196 -10.66 -14.11 7.70
C CYS A 196 -11.23 -12.70 7.92
N PRO A 197 -11.55 -12.32 9.19
CA PRO A 197 -12.19 -11.03 9.49
C PRO A 197 -11.35 -9.84 9.02
N HIS A 198 -10.02 -9.97 9.08
CA HIS A 198 -9.05 -8.95 8.70
C HIS A 198 -9.06 -8.65 7.19
N ILE A 199 -9.33 -9.64 6.33
CA ILE A 199 -9.42 -9.45 4.86
C ILE A 199 -10.62 -8.56 4.53
N ARG A 200 -11.78 -8.90 5.11
CA ARG A 200 -13.01 -8.12 4.96
C ARG A 200 -12.83 -6.68 5.43
N THR A 201 -12.29 -6.47 6.63
CA THR A 201 -12.04 -5.11 7.15
C THR A 201 -11.01 -4.35 6.31
N GLY A 202 -10.00 -5.02 5.76
CA GLY A 202 -9.01 -4.39 4.89
C GLY A 202 -9.64 -3.74 3.65
N PHE A 203 -10.59 -4.41 3.00
CA PHE A 203 -11.34 -3.82 1.88
C PHE A 203 -12.19 -2.63 2.31
N LEU A 204 -12.81 -2.73 3.49
CA LEU A 204 -13.62 -1.65 4.04
C LEU A 204 -12.78 -0.41 4.39
N HIS A 205 -11.54 -0.58 4.82
CA HIS A 205 -10.63 0.51 5.17
C HIS A 205 -10.31 1.44 3.97
N TYR A 206 -10.25 0.91 2.74
CA TYR A 206 -10.06 1.74 1.53
C TYR A 206 -11.19 2.76 1.32
N PHE A 207 -12.40 2.44 1.79
CA PHE A 207 -13.54 3.34 1.78
C PHE A 207 -13.56 4.23 3.02
N LEU A 208 -13.50 3.61 4.21
CA LEU A 208 -13.68 4.31 5.48
C LEU A 208 -12.65 5.41 5.71
N ILE A 209 -11.42 5.26 5.23
CA ILE A 209 -10.38 6.28 5.41
C ILE A 209 -10.81 7.66 4.92
N ALA A 210 -11.67 7.71 3.90
CA ALA A 210 -12.20 8.94 3.30
C ALA A 210 -13.45 9.51 4.00
N TYR A 211 -14.02 8.78 4.97
CA TYR A 211 -15.25 9.15 5.68
C TYR A 211 -15.11 8.98 7.20
N PRO A 212 -14.38 9.88 7.90
CA PRO A 212 -14.20 9.85 9.35
C PRO A 212 -15.50 9.81 10.16
N ASP A 213 -16.57 10.41 9.64
CA ASP A 213 -17.88 10.41 10.28
C ASP A 213 -18.54 9.02 10.37
N LEU A 214 -18.03 8.03 9.62
CA LEU A 214 -18.48 6.64 9.68
C LEU A 214 -17.64 5.77 10.62
N TRP A 215 -16.49 6.25 11.11
CA TRP A 215 -15.56 5.41 11.89
C TRP A 215 -16.17 4.89 13.19
N GLY A 216 -16.94 5.72 13.90
CA GLY A 216 -17.62 5.32 15.12
C GLY A 216 -18.68 4.23 14.93
N GLN A 217 -19.26 4.12 13.72
CA GLN A 217 -20.24 3.07 13.40
C GLN A 217 -19.56 1.72 13.18
N GLU A 218 -18.29 1.73 12.77
CA GLU A 218 -17.50 0.55 12.43
C GLU A 218 -16.44 0.20 13.48
N ASN A 219 -16.41 0.93 14.59
CA ASN A 219 -15.39 0.80 15.64
C ASN A 219 -13.96 0.87 15.06
N VAL A 220 -13.74 1.84 14.16
CA VAL A 220 -12.48 2.03 13.47
C VAL A 220 -11.70 3.19 14.08
N GLU A 221 -10.42 2.94 14.34
CA GLU A 221 -9.48 3.94 14.84
C GLU A 221 -8.42 4.27 13.77
N PRO A 222 -7.78 5.45 13.81
CA PRO A 222 -6.82 5.90 12.80
C PRO A 222 -5.72 4.87 12.47
N TYR A 223 -5.16 4.20 13.48
CA TYR A 223 -4.09 3.21 13.27
C TYR A 223 -4.56 1.94 12.54
N HIS A 224 -5.87 1.71 12.39
CA HIS A 224 -6.40 0.61 11.56
C HIS A 224 -6.10 0.82 10.07
N PHE A 225 -5.85 2.06 9.64
CA PHE A 225 -5.49 2.41 8.27
C PHE A 225 -4.00 2.20 7.97
N LEU A 226 -3.16 1.86 8.96
CA LEU A 226 -1.77 1.41 8.80
C LEU A 226 -1.69 0.00 8.18
N GLY A 227 -2.39 -0.25 7.08
CA GLY A 227 -2.47 -1.56 6.42
C GLY A 227 -2.66 -1.40 4.92
N GLU A 228 -3.59 -2.16 4.35
CA GLU A 228 -3.95 -2.16 2.92
C GLU A 228 -3.99 -0.75 2.25
N PRO A 229 -4.58 0.31 2.85
CA PRO A 229 -4.56 1.65 2.26
C PRO A 229 -3.15 2.28 2.08
N MET A 230 -2.17 1.82 2.85
CA MET A 230 -0.80 2.36 2.89
C MET A 230 0.26 1.47 2.22
N ILE A 231 -0.12 0.33 1.64
CA ILE A 231 0.86 -0.63 1.12
C ILE A 231 1.20 -0.33 -0.35
N HIS A 232 2.47 0.04 -0.60
CA HIS A 232 3.05 0.09 -1.93
C HIS A 232 3.19 -1.32 -2.52
N MET A 233 2.34 -1.69 -3.48
CA MET A 233 2.47 -2.98 -4.18
C MET A 233 3.34 -2.82 -5.44
N SER A 234 4.66 -2.80 -5.26
CA SER A 234 5.62 -2.84 -6.38
C SER A 234 5.90 -4.25 -6.86
N ALA A 235 6.02 -4.37 -8.19
CA ALA A 235 6.65 -5.51 -8.85
C ALA A 235 8.05 -5.74 -8.25
N TRP A 236 8.30 -7.01 -7.87
CA TRP A 236 9.59 -7.60 -7.48
C TRP A 236 10.06 -7.55 -6.02
N ARG A 237 9.31 -6.96 -5.09
CA ARG A 237 9.40 -7.32 -3.65
C ARG A 237 8.03 -7.11 -3.01
N GLY A 238 7.16 -8.12 -3.13
CA GLY A 238 6.03 -8.24 -2.22
C GLY A 238 6.53 -8.50 -0.81
N MET A 239 5.69 -8.23 0.20
CA MET A 239 5.93 -8.65 1.58
C MET A 239 6.40 -10.10 1.63
N CYS A 240 7.68 -10.33 1.92
CA CYS A 240 8.20 -11.66 2.23
C CYS A 240 7.78 -12.05 3.66
N VAL A 241 6.52 -12.45 3.85
CA VAL A 241 6.20 -13.38 4.94
C VAL A 241 6.96 -14.68 4.69
N ASP A 242 7.60 -15.16 5.74
CA ASP A 242 8.31 -16.42 5.82
C ASP A 242 7.58 -17.55 5.05
N LYS A 243 8.29 -18.22 4.13
CA LYS A 243 7.79 -19.41 3.41
C LYS A 243 7.22 -20.49 4.36
N ALA A 244 7.61 -20.52 5.64
CA ALA A 244 7.04 -21.45 6.62
C ALA A 244 5.63 -21.10 7.10
N VAL A 245 5.20 -19.83 7.03
CA VAL A 245 3.79 -19.46 7.28
C VAL A 245 2.96 -19.76 6.03
N VAL A 246 3.54 -19.52 4.85
CA VAL A 246 2.95 -19.70 3.51
C VAL A 246 2.65 -21.16 3.15
N GLU A 247 3.43 -22.12 3.65
CA GLU A 247 3.22 -23.56 3.37
C GLU A 247 2.17 -24.22 4.29
N SER A 248 1.70 -23.51 5.33
CA SER A 248 0.58 -23.99 6.15
C SER A 248 -0.78 -23.73 5.47
N GLN A 249 -1.77 -24.60 5.71
CA GLN A 249 -3.13 -24.47 5.16
C GLN A 249 -3.81 -23.13 5.51
N ALA A 250 -3.33 -22.40 6.53
CA ALA A 250 -3.85 -21.11 6.96
C ALA A 250 -3.17 -19.89 6.29
N GLY A 251 -1.95 -20.04 5.74
CA GLY A 251 -1.17 -18.93 5.17
C GLY A 251 -1.35 -18.71 3.67
N LYS A 252 -1.89 -19.71 2.94
CA LYS A 252 -2.10 -19.60 1.48
C LYS A 252 -3.11 -18.53 1.06
N SER A 253 -3.98 -18.09 1.97
CA SER A 253 -4.99 -17.05 1.74
C SER A 253 -4.50 -15.62 2.03
N LEU A 254 -3.25 -15.44 2.48
CA LEU A 254 -2.76 -14.18 3.04
C LEU A 254 -1.49 -13.66 2.35
N ILE A 255 -1.58 -13.39 1.03
CA ILE A 255 -0.68 -12.54 0.20
C ILE A 255 0.19 -13.31 -0.83
N ARG A 256 0.09 -12.86 -2.10
CA ARG A 256 1.10 -12.62 -3.18
C ARG A 256 0.54 -13.07 -4.55
N ARG A 257 0.60 -12.32 -5.66
CA ARG A 257 1.22 -11.04 -6.06
C ARG A 257 0.14 -10.16 -6.71
N PRO A 258 -0.06 -8.92 -6.25
CA PRO A 258 -0.95 -8.00 -6.95
C PRO A 258 -0.20 -7.18 -8.01
N GLY A 259 -0.81 -7.03 -9.18
CA GLY A 259 -0.43 -6.03 -10.17
C GLY A 259 -1.11 -4.71 -9.85
N GLY A 260 -0.33 -3.70 -9.45
CA GLY A 260 -0.77 -2.32 -9.29
C GLY A 260 0.01 -1.60 -8.19
N GLN A 261 0.82 -0.62 -8.56
CA GLN A 261 1.56 0.20 -7.60
C GLN A 261 0.62 1.25 -6.97
N ILE A 262 0.44 1.21 -5.64
CA ILE A 262 0.06 2.43 -4.88
C ILE A 262 1.34 3.26 -4.82
N PRO A 263 1.40 4.49 -5.35
CA PRO A 263 2.64 5.23 -5.33
C PRO A 263 3.00 5.66 -3.92
N ARG A 264 4.30 5.85 -3.72
CA ARG A 264 4.89 6.27 -2.45
C ARG A 264 4.24 7.53 -1.90
N GLU A 265 3.88 8.47 -2.75
CA GLU A 265 3.33 9.76 -2.35
C GLU A 265 1.94 9.62 -1.76
N LEU A 266 1.12 8.69 -2.24
CA LEU A 266 -0.18 8.41 -1.63
C LEU A 266 -0.01 7.82 -0.22
N VAL A 267 1.05 7.03 0.03
CA VAL A 267 1.38 6.56 1.38
C VAL A 267 1.76 7.73 2.28
N GLU A 268 2.58 8.66 1.78
CA GLU A 268 2.97 9.85 2.54
C GLU A 268 1.78 10.78 2.82
N PHE A 269 0.89 11.03 1.84
CA PHE A 269 -0.33 11.81 2.05
C PHE A 269 -1.27 11.13 3.04
N THR A 270 -1.41 9.80 2.95
CA THR A 270 -2.21 9.04 3.90
C THR A 270 -1.65 9.16 5.30
N LEU A 271 -0.33 9.08 5.47
CA LEU A 271 0.32 9.28 6.76
C LEU A 271 0.12 10.69 7.30
N ASP A 272 0.33 11.72 6.47
CA ASP A 272 0.09 13.11 6.87
C ASP A 272 -1.36 13.28 7.36
N TYR A 273 -2.33 12.80 6.56
CA TYR A 273 -3.75 12.83 6.88
C TYR A 273 -4.09 12.13 8.21
N LEU A 274 -3.56 10.92 8.43
CA LEU A 274 -3.82 10.18 9.67
C LEU A 274 -3.15 10.83 10.88
N THR A 275 -1.93 11.37 10.72
CA THR A 275 -1.17 12.02 11.79
C THR A 275 -1.83 13.34 12.22
N ASP A 276 -2.42 14.08 11.27
CA ASP A 276 -3.19 15.29 11.55
C ASP A 276 -4.45 14.99 12.39
N ILE A 277 -5.02 13.79 12.26
CA ILE A 277 -6.17 13.34 13.05
C ILE A 277 -5.74 12.78 14.41
N ASP A 278 -4.73 11.90 14.41
CA ASP A 278 -4.21 11.24 15.60
C ASP A 278 -2.69 11.01 15.48
N PRO A 279 -1.88 11.79 16.20
CA PRO A 279 -0.43 11.65 16.21
C PRO A 279 0.07 10.28 16.69
N ASP A 280 -0.70 9.56 17.51
CA ASP A 280 -0.32 8.25 18.04
C ASP A 280 -0.21 7.18 16.94
N VAL A 281 -0.72 7.46 15.74
CA VAL A 281 -0.51 6.61 14.56
C VAL A 281 0.97 6.35 14.30
N LEU A 282 1.87 7.25 14.71
CA LEU A 282 3.33 7.13 14.61
C LEU A 282 3.99 6.47 15.84
N ASP A 283 3.26 5.67 16.61
CA ASP A 283 3.78 5.00 17.81
C ASP A 283 4.25 3.55 17.57
N ALA A 284 5.38 3.18 18.19
CA ALA A 284 5.96 1.83 18.10
C ALA A 284 5.01 0.69 18.54
N ARG A 285 3.98 0.95 19.36
CA ARG A 285 2.93 -0.04 19.71
C ARG A 285 2.21 -0.59 18.48
N HIS A 286 2.23 0.14 17.36
CA HIS A 286 1.57 -0.24 16.12
C HIS A 286 2.41 -1.10 15.18
N LEU A 287 3.64 -1.50 15.54
CA LEU A 287 4.57 -2.28 14.69
C LEU A 287 4.04 -3.61 14.14
N LEU A 288 2.95 -4.14 14.68
CA LEU A 288 2.29 -5.33 14.13
C LEU A 288 1.51 -5.02 12.85
N ARG A 289 1.14 -3.76 12.62
CA ARG A 289 0.38 -3.30 11.45
C ARG A 289 1.26 -3.34 10.20
N GLU A 290 0.67 -3.61 9.04
CA GLU A 290 1.46 -3.84 7.83
C GLU A 290 2.11 -2.56 7.30
N GLY A 291 1.42 -1.42 7.40
CA GLY A 291 1.89 -0.10 6.96
C GLY A 291 3.12 0.42 7.69
N THR A 292 3.40 -0.08 8.91
CA THR A 292 4.61 0.30 9.68
C THR A 292 5.91 -0.27 9.11
N ARG A 293 5.81 -1.14 8.10
CA ARG A 293 6.97 -1.64 7.35
C ARG A 293 7.43 -0.65 6.27
N SER A 294 6.64 0.39 6.00
CA SER A 294 7.03 1.42 5.03
C SER A 294 8.12 2.32 5.60
N ALA A 295 9.08 2.73 4.76
CA ALA A 295 10.08 3.71 5.15
C ALA A 295 9.43 5.04 5.60
N ALA A 296 8.34 5.44 4.95
CA ALA A 296 7.61 6.66 5.28
C ALA A 296 7.09 6.69 6.72
N TRP A 297 6.64 5.55 7.26
CA TRP A 297 6.25 5.46 8.67
C TRP A 297 7.47 5.34 9.60
N LEU A 298 8.43 4.47 9.26
CA LEU A 298 9.61 4.21 10.08
C LEU A 298 10.46 5.46 10.33
N ASP A 299 10.65 6.28 9.28
CA ASP A 299 11.45 7.50 9.36
C ASP A 299 10.77 8.59 10.23
N ARG A 300 9.51 8.39 10.62
CA ARG A 300 8.70 9.34 11.40
C ARG A 300 8.32 8.83 12.79
N CYS A 301 8.60 7.57 13.11
CA CYS A 301 8.30 6.98 14.42
C CYS A 301 9.37 7.36 15.46
N PRO A 302 9.07 8.22 16.46
CA PRO A 302 10.09 8.75 17.35
C PRO A 302 10.54 7.75 18.43
N ASN A 303 9.69 6.78 18.80
CA ASN A 303 9.93 5.83 19.89
C ASN A 303 10.16 4.39 19.40
N LEU A 304 10.73 4.21 18.21
CA LEU A 304 10.90 2.90 17.57
C LEU A 304 11.60 1.86 18.46
N GLU A 305 12.51 2.31 19.33
CA GLU A 305 13.23 1.45 20.29
C GLU A 305 12.31 0.81 21.33
N GLU A 306 11.25 1.49 21.76
CA GLU A 306 10.26 0.93 22.69
C GLU A 306 9.52 -0.27 22.09
N GLY A 307 9.53 -0.39 20.75
CA GLY A 307 8.98 -1.48 19.98
C GLY A 307 9.85 -2.75 19.93
N LEU A 308 11.06 -2.75 20.49
CA LEU A 308 11.96 -3.91 20.49
C LEU A 308 11.29 -5.23 20.95
N PRO A 309 10.48 -5.27 22.02
CA PRO A 309 9.80 -6.50 22.44
C PRO A 309 8.86 -7.07 21.37
N ILE A 310 8.21 -6.20 20.58
CA ILE A 310 7.35 -6.63 19.46
C ILE A 310 8.22 -7.21 18.33
N ILE A 311 9.34 -6.55 18.01
CA ILE A 311 10.26 -6.99 16.97
C ILE A 311 10.88 -8.35 17.33
N GLU A 312 11.32 -8.54 18.57
CA GLU A 312 11.84 -9.84 19.04
C GLU A 312 10.78 -10.94 18.95
N ARG A 313 9.53 -10.62 19.31
CA ARG A 313 8.42 -11.56 19.15
C ARG A 313 8.22 -11.92 17.69
N LEU A 314 8.25 -10.96 16.77
CA LEU A 314 8.16 -11.23 15.32
C LEU A 314 9.30 -12.13 14.84
N LEU A 315 10.54 -11.84 15.25
CA LEU A 315 11.71 -12.67 14.92
C LEU A 315 11.56 -14.11 15.42
N SER A 316 11.00 -14.30 16.62
CA SER A 316 10.75 -15.65 17.17
C SER A 316 9.78 -16.49 16.31
N TYR A 317 8.92 -15.84 15.53
CA TYR A 317 8.03 -16.45 14.56
C TYR A 317 8.62 -16.51 13.14
N GLY A 318 9.88 -16.12 12.95
CA GLY A 318 10.53 -16.07 11.63
C GLY A 318 10.15 -14.84 10.79
N VAL A 319 9.53 -13.83 11.40
CA VAL A 319 9.09 -12.61 10.71
C VAL A 319 10.08 -11.48 11.00
N VAL A 320 10.76 -10.99 9.97
CA VAL A 320 11.64 -9.82 10.10
C VAL A 320 10.85 -8.54 9.85
N HIS A 321 11.06 -7.54 10.72
CA HIS A 321 10.52 -6.20 10.55
C HIS A 321 11.64 -5.22 10.15
N PRO A 322 11.44 -4.37 9.12
CA PRO A 322 12.46 -3.40 8.66
C PRO A 322 12.87 -2.36 9.71
N ALA A 323 12.08 -2.19 10.76
CA ALA A 323 12.46 -1.39 11.94
C ALA A 323 13.78 -1.86 12.57
N LEU A 324 14.15 -3.14 12.42
CA LEU A 324 15.38 -3.69 12.97
C LEU A 324 16.61 -2.94 12.44
N GLU A 325 16.63 -2.54 11.17
CA GLU A 325 17.72 -1.78 10.55
C GLU A 325 17.71 -0.29 10.93
N ARG A 326 16.62 0.20 11.52
CA ARG A 326 16.42 1.61 11.87
C ARG A 326 16.72 1.93 13.33
N ILE A 327 16.78 0.90 14.18
CA ILE A 327 17.13 1.06 15.59
C ILE A 327 18.66 1.12 15.72
N GLU A 328 19.18 2.23 16.24
CA GLU A 328 20.61 2.40 16.44
C GLU A 328 21.13 1.39 17.47
N GLY A 329 22.23 0.72 17.14
CA GLY A 329 22.86 -0.27 18.01
C GLY A 329 21.97 -1.49 18.32
N VAL A 330 21.01 -1.82 17.44
CA VAL A 330 20.00 -2.88 17.65
C VAL A 330 20.60 -4.20 18.15
N VAL A 331 21.76 -4.61 17.62
CA VAL A 331 22.43 -5.87 17.99
C VAL A 331 22.78 -5.92 19.48
N GLY A 332 23.22 -4.81 20.06
CA GLY A 332 23.52 -4.73 21.50
C GLY A 332 22.28 -4.67 22.38
N LYS A 333 21.13 -4.27 21.82
CA LYS A 333 19.85 -4.13 22.54
C LYS A 333 18.99 -5.39 22.49
N LEU A 334 19.18 -6.24 21.48
CA LEU A 334 18.47 -7.52 21.38
C LEU A 334 18.83 -8.45 22.53
N SER A 335 17.83 -9.15 23.05
CA SER A 335 18.02 -10.27 23.95
C SER A 335 18.75 -11.42 23.25
N GLU A 336 19.38 -12.31 24.02
CA GLU A 336 20.02 -13.51 23.47
C GLU A 336 19.06 -14.38 22.64
N ALA A 337 17.79 -14.45 23.06
CA ALA A 337 16.74 -15.12 22.30
C ALA A 337 16.44 -14.41 20.98
N GLY A 338 16.40 -13.07 20.99
CA GLY A 338 16.23 -12.22 19.80
C GLY A 338 17.38 -12.36 18.81
N LYS A 339 18.64 -12.31 19.28
CA LYS A 339 19.85 -12.55 18.48
C LYS A 339 19.84 -13.91 17.80
N ARG A 340 19.54 -14.98 18.56
CA ARG A 340 19.38 -16.34 18.02
C ARG A 340 18.27 -16.39 16.96
N ALA A 341 17.12 -15.76 17.22
CA ALA A 341 16.00 -15.74 16.28
C ALA A 341 16.35 -14.99 14.98
N ALA A 342 17.09 -13.89 15.07
CA ALA A 342 17.62 -13.17 13.90
C ALA A 342 18.58 -14.03 13.06
N LEU A 343 19.49 -14.76 13.70
CA LEU A 343 20.37 -15.71 13.00
C LEU A 343 19.60 -16.84 12.32
N LEU A 344 18.53 -17.35 12.93
CA LEU A 344 17.65 -18.33 12.30
C LEU A 344 16.91 -17.75 11.09
N CYS A 345 16.49 -16.48 11.14
CA CYS A 345 15.89 -15.79 10.01
C CYS A 345 16.91 -15.63 8.86
N TYR A 346 18.13 -15.19 9.17
CA TYR A 346 19.24 -15.09 8.20
C TYR A 346 19.56 -16.44 7.54
N ALA A 347 19.71 -17.49 8.35
CA ALA A 347 19.99 -18.84 7.86
C ALA A 347 18.91 -19.33 6.90
N LYS A 348 17.65 -18.92 7.10
CA LYS A 348 16.53 -19.30 6.25
C LYS A 348 16.49 -18.53 4.92
N ASP A 349 16.71 -17.22 4.96
CA ASP A 349 16.75 -16.33 3.80
C ASP A 349 17.79 -15.23 4.01
N ALA A 350 18.86 -15.26 3.21
CA ALA A 350 19.94 -14.28 3.28
C ALA A 350 19.50 -12.84 2.96
N ASN A 351 18.34 -12.64 2.34
CA ASN A 351 17.78 -11.30 2.09
C ASN A 351 16.94 -10.77 3.25
N ALA A 352 16.63 -11.61 4.25
CA ALA A 352 15.76 -11.23 5.35
C ALA A 352 16.50 -10.41 6.42
N ILE A 353 17.77 -10.70 6.66
CA ILE A 353 18.65 -9.98 7.59
C ILE A 353 19.95 -9.64 6.85
N PRO A 354 20.45 -8.40 6.91
CA PRO A 354 21.74 -8.05 6.31
C PRO A 354 22.90 -8.87 6.89
N VAL A 355 23.85 -9.25 6.03
CA VAL A 355 25.01 -10.06 6.45
C VAL A 355 25.84 -9.36 7.52
N GLU A 356 25.96 -8.03 7.44
CA GLU A 356 26.70 -7.21 8.40
C GLU A 356 26.07 -7.28 9.79
N MET A 357 24.73 -7.28 9.86
CA MET A 357 24.00 -7.43 11.12
C MET A 357 24.16 -8.85 11.68
N ALA A 358 24.07 -9.86 10.83
CA ALA A 358 24.26 -11.25 11.25
C ALA A 358 25.68 -11.48 11.78
N GLN A 359 26.71 -10.94 11.11
CA GLN A 359 28.09 -10.99 11.57
C GLN A 359 28.27 -10.29 12.91
N ALA A 360 27.72 -9.08 13.07
CA ALA A 360 27.79 -8.35 14.34
C ALA A 360 27.14 -9.13 15.50
N ILE A 361 26.07 -9.88 15.24
CA ILE A 361 25.48 -10.78 16.25
C ILE A 361 26.45 -11.91 16.62
N VAL A 362 27.09 -12.54 15.63
CA VAL A 362 28.07 -13.62 15.87
C VAL A 362 29.25 -13.12 16.71
N ASP A 363 29.76 -11.92 16.40
CA ASP A 363 30.90 -11.33 17.08
C ASP A 363 30.58 -10.92 18.53
N THR A 364 29.34 -10.49 18.79
CA THR A 364 28.91 -10.00 20.12
C THR A 364 28.24 -11.06 21.00
N ALA A 365 27.70 -12.13 20.42
CA ALA A 365 27.05 -13.22 21.13
C ALA A 365 27.32 -14.59 20.46
N PRO A 366 28.54 -15.15 20.63
CA PRO A 366 28.91 -16.43 20.03
C PRO A 366 27.98 -17.59 20.43
N GLU A 367 27.43 -17.57 21.64
CA GLU A 367 26.51 -18.59 22.13
C GLU A 367 25.18 -18.59 21.36
N ALA A 368 24.71 -17.42 20.90
CA ALA A 368 23.50 -17.32 20.08
C ALA A 368 23.71 -17.99 18.71
N TYR A 369 24.91 -17.87 18.13
CA TYR A 369 25.31 -18.59 16.91
C TYR A 369 25.29 -20.10 17.14
N ASP A 370 25.93 -20.57 18.22
CA ASP A 370 26.03 -22.02 18.48
C ASP A 370 24.63 -22.65 18.64
N GLN A 371 23.71 -21.94 19.30
CA GLN A 371 22.33 -22.36 19.44
C GLN A 371 21.57 -22.32 18.10
N ALA A 372 21.75 -21.29 17.28
CA ALA A 372 21.12 -21.21 15.96
C ALA A 372 21.62 -22.32 15.03
N PHE A 373 22.92 -22.58 15.01
CA PHE A 373 23.55 -23.62 14.20
C PHE A 373 23.01 -25.02 14.56
N ALA A 374 22.80 -25.30 15.85
CA ALA A 374 22.23 -26.58 16.30
C ALA A 374 20.78 -26.83 15.84
N LEU A 375 20.03 -25.77 15.49
CA LEU A 375 18.61 -25.86 15.11
C LEU A 375 18.39 -25.99 13.59
N VAL A 376 19.38 -25.61 12.77
CA VAL A 376 19.27 -25.70 11.32
C VAL A 376 19.57 -27.11 10.80
N LYS A 377 18.77 -27.58 9.84
CA LYS A 377 18.91 -28.94 9.26
C LYS A 377 19.16 -28.96 7.76
N LYS A 378 18.73 -27.91 7.05
CA LYS A 378 18.87 -27.81 5.59
C LYS A 378 20.28 -27.32 5.25
N PHE A 379 20.88 -27.90 4.22
CA PHE A 379 22.25 -27.59 3.81
C PHE A 379 22.44 -26.09 3.53
N ASP A 380 21.55 -25.46 2.74
CA ASP A 380 21.65 -24.03 2.41
C ASP A 380 21.69 -23.14 3.66
N ALA A 381 20.95 -23.51 4.71
CA ALA A 381 20.92 -22.76 5.96
C ALA A 381 22.20 -22.98 6.79
N ILE A 382 22.73 -24.21 6.79
CA ILE A 382 24.00 -24.55 7.45
C ILE A 382 25.15 -23.83 6.74
N HIS A 383 25.19 -23.86 5.41
CA HIS A 383 26.21 -23.19 4.60
C HIS A 383 26.24 -21.69 4.88
N ARG A 384 25.09 -21.02 4.86
CA ARG A 384 25.01 -19.57 5.16
C ARG A 384 25.52 -19.21 6.55
N LEU A 385 25.27 -20.05 7.55
CA LEU A 385 25.81 -19.83 8.90
C LEU A 385 27.32 -20.10 8.94
N ALA A 386 27.80 -21.13 8.21
CA ALA A 386 29.22 -21.41 8.08
C ALA A 386 30.00 -20.27 7.40
N ASP A 387 29.36 -19.56 6.46
CA ASP A 387 29.93 -18.37 5.80
C ASP A 387 30.18 -17.20 6.78
N LEU A 388 29.42 -17.10 7.88
CA LEU A 388 29.64 -16.08 8.93
C LEU A 388 30.75 -16.47 9.90
N LYS A 389 30.75 -17.74 10.29
CA LYS A 389 31.72 -18.34 11.21
C LYS A 389 31.80 -19.81 10.92
N TRP A 390 33.02 -20.30 10.68
CA TRP A 390 33.23 -21.73 10.44
C TRP A 390 32.82 -22.56 11.67
N PRO A 391 32.06 -23.66 11.52
CA PRO A 391 31.62 -24.47 12.65
C PRO A 391 32.79 -25.16 13.35
N SER A 392 32.69 -25.35 14.67
CA SER A 392 33.68 -26.14 15.41
C SER A 392 33.63 -27.63 15.05
N ASP A 393 34.70 -28.36 15.34
CA ASP A 393 34.76 -29.81 15.10
C ASP A 393 33.57 -30.56 15.75
N GLU A 394 33.19 -30.16 16.96
CA GLU A 394 32.03 -30.75 17.65
C GLU A 394 30.71 -30.48 16.92
N GLN A 395 30.56 -29.29 16.34
CA GLN A 395 29.38 -28.93 15.55
C GLN A 395 29.36 -29.69 14.22
N LEU A 396 30.50 -29.81 13.54
CA LEU A 396 30.64 -30.61 12.32
C LEU A 396 30.30 -32.08 12.55
N LEU A 397 30.69 -32.65 13.69
CA LEU A 397 30.39 -34.04 14.04
C LEU A 397 28.89 -34.29 14.29
N LYS A 398 28.13 -33.26 14.70
CA LYS A 398 26.67 -33.34 14.91
C LYS A 398 25.87 -33.20 13.60
N LEU A 399 26.49 -32.75 12.52
CA LEU A 399 25.83 -32.66 11.21
C LEU A 399 25.55 -34.05 10.62
N SER A 400 24.51 -34.13 9.78
CA SER A 400 24.28 -35.34 8.99
C SER A 400 25.50 -35.65 8.09
N PRO A 401 25.81 -36.92 7.80
CA PRO A 401 26.96 -37.27 6.97
C PRO A 401 26.96 -36.57 5.60
N LYS A 402 25.77 -36.37 5.02
CA LYS A 402 25.57 -35.64 3.77
C LYS A 402 25.95 -34.16 3.90
N ASN A 403 25.39 -33.46 4.90
CA ASN A 403 25.66 -32.03 5.08
C ASN A 403 27.11 -31.77 5.46
N ARG A 404 27.69 -32.61 6.33
CA ARG A 404 29.12 -32.54 6.69
C ARG A 404 30.02 -32.69 5.48
N ARG A 405 29.75 -33.69 4.63
CA ARG A 405 30.50 -33.92 3.39
C ARG A 405 30.43 -32.70 2.48
N LEU A 406 29.23 -32.20 2.18
CA LEU A 406 29.03 -31.07 1.28
C LEU A 406 29.71 -29.78 1.81
N LEU A 407 29.69 -29.56 3.12
CA LEU A 407 30.35 -28.40 3.73
C LEU A 407 31.87 -28.47 3.58
N LEU A 408 32.45 -29.64 3.86
CA LEU A 408 33.90 -29.87 3.75
C LEU A 408 34.39 -29.89 2.30
N GLU A 409 33.61 -30.45 1.37
CA GLU A 409 33.93 -30.39 -0.07
C GLU A 409 33.94 -28.94 -0.57
N GLY A 410 32.98 -28.13 -0.13
CA GLY A 410 32.94 -26.68 -0.44
C GLY A 410 34.13 -25.90 0.10
N ASP A 411 34.55 -26.16 1.35
CA ASP A 411 35.73 -25.53 1.96
C ASP A 411 37.05 -25.92 1.27
N LEU A 412 37.15 -27.17 0.81
CA LEU A 412 38.29 -27.67 0.05
C LEU A 412 38.25 -27.26 -1.44
N GLY A 413 37.17 -26.63 -1.92
CA GLY A 413 36.99 -26.21 -3.31
C GLY A 413 36.81 -27.37 -4.31
N ILE A 414 36.24 -28.49 -3.88
CA ILE A 414 36.11 -29.75 -4.64
C ILE A 414 34.71 -29.92 -5.24
#